data_AF-A0A914F4C2-F1
#
_entry.id   AF-A0A914F4C2-F1
#
_cell.length_a   1.000
_cell.length_b   1.000
_cell.length_c   1.000
_cell.angle_alpha   90.00
_cell.angle_beta   90.00
_cell.angle_gamma   90.00
#
_symmetry.space_group_name_H-M   'P 1'
#
loop_
_entity.id
_entity.type
_entity.pdbx_description
1 polymer ?
#
loop_
_entity_poly.entity_id
_entity_poly.type
_entity_poly.pdbx_seq_one_letter_code
_entity_poly.pdbx_strand_id
1 'polypeptide(L)'
;MLGLGCQAQKKDKVEKLNVAEFKAKAIVSDGTVSLADGKNVSTKSYGYEYVKDGVSIYTSGDDVSGFVQTETAPLPQMFVEVKWYYPDGTLKSKGASFKKDSFEKGTWTYYDASGNLEKTEDKDAPYQAFPWEKVLEVLKQKNISYEQIEHVGRVSDAKGTFWNIAYMKDKAKHMGESFSIDVKTGQVINVKPMDLTIWLD
;
A
#
# COMPACT_ATOMS: atom_id res chain seq x y z
N MET A 1 44.39 22.28 -19.52
CA MET A 1 44.04 22.33 -18.08
C MET A 1 42.66 21.72 -17.92
N LEU A 2 42.58 20.61 -17.19
CA LEU A 2 41.36 19.85 -16.93
C LEU A 2 40.54 20.59 -15.85
N GLY A 3 39.36 21.07 -16.20
CA GLY A 3 38.37 21.55 -15.25
C GLY A 3 37.43 20.41 -14.87
N LEU A 4 37.80 19.62 -13.87
CA LEU A 4 36.90 18.65 -13.23
C LEU A 4 35.88 19.43 -12.39
N GLY A 5 34.71 19.69 -12.97
CA GLY A 5 33.56 20.22 -12.25
C GLY A 5 33.04 19.17 -11.28
N CYS A 6 33.29 19.38 -10.00
CA CYS A 6 32.71 18.61 -8.91
C CYS A 6 31.19 18.86 -8.86
N GLN A 7 30.38 17.96 -9.42
CA GLN A 7 28.95 17.95 -9.15
C GLN A 7 28.73 17.29 -7.78
N ALA A 8 28.71 18.11 -6.73
CA ALA A 8 28.16 17.69 -5.45
C ALA A 8 26.67 17.39 -5.66
N GLN A 9 26.30 16.11 -5.65
CA GLN A 9 24.90 15.69 -5.54
C GLN A 9 24.36 16.29 -4.24
N LYS A 10 23.42 17.22 -4.34
CA LYS A 10 22.60 17.65 -3.20
C LYS A 10 21.93 16.39 -2.66
N LYS A 11 22.37 15.90 -1.50
CA LYS A 11 21.62 14.90 -0.75
C LYS A 11 20.32 15.59 -0.31
N ASP A 12 19.22 15.29 -0.99
CA ASP A 12 17.90 15.67 -0.51
C ASP A 12 17.77 15.20 0.94
N LYS A 13 17.41 16.11 1.84
CA LYS A 13 17.24 15.81 3.25
C LYS A 13 16.10 14.78 3.34
N VAL A 14 16.46 13.55 3.67
CA VAL A 14 15.52 12.44 3.80
C VAL A 14 14.42 12.85 4.78
N GLU A 15 13.18 12.70 4.35
CA GLU A 15 11.99 12.93 5.15
C GLU A 15 12.08 12.08 6.44
N LYS A 16 12.02 12.69 7.62
CA LYS A 16 12.14 11.99 8.91
C LYS A 16 10.91 12.29 9.75
N LEU A 17 10.29 11.24 10.29
CA LEU A 17 9.19 11.38 11.23
C LEU A 17 9.71 11.96 12.55
N ASN A 18 9.09 13.04 13.02
CA ASN A 18 9.32 13.53 14.38
C ASN A 18 8.58 12.64 15.38
N VAL A 19 9.24 11.55 15.80
CA VAL A 19 8.64 10.55 16.70
C VAL A 19 8.19 11.15 18.03
N ALA A 20 8.95 12.10 18.58
CA ALA A 20 8.59 12.74 19.86
C ALA A 20 7.28 13.53 19.74
N GLU A 21 7.14 14.34 18.69
CA GLU A 21 5.92 15.11 18.46
C GLU A 21 4.72 14.21 18.13
N PHE A 22 4.92 13.17 17.32
CA PHE A 22 3.88 12.18 17.02
C PHE A 22 3.36 11.52 18.30
N LYS A 23 4.27 10.99 19.13
CA LYS A 23 3.89 10.30 20.38
C LYS A 23 3.20 11.22 21.38
N ALA A 24 3.53 12.50 21.41
CA ALA A 24 2.88 13.48 22.28
C ALA A 24 1.39 13.69 21.94
N LYS A 25 0.97 13.36 20.72
CA LYS A 25 -0.43 13.48 20.24
C LYS A 25 -1.15 12.13 20.13
N ALA A 26 -0.40 11.02 20.16
CA ALA A 26 -0.94 9.70 19.91
C ALA A 26 -1.78 9.16 21.06
N ILE A 27 -2.80 8.38 20.70
CA ILE A 27 -3.43 7.43 21.60
C ILE A 27 -2.44 6.29 21.81
N VAL A 28 -2.24 5.90 23.07
CA VAL A 28 -1.25 4.88 23.46
C VAL A 28 -1.95 3.67 24.07
N SER A 29 -1.54 2.48 23.65
CA SER A 29 -1.98 1.21 24.25
C SER A 29 -0.80 0.28 24.48
N ASP A 30 -0.99 -0.74 25.32
CA ASP A 30 -0.07 -1.87 25.37
C ASP A 30 -0.18 -2.70 24.09
N GLY A 31 0.95 -3.20 23.62
CA GLY A 31 1.07 -4.01 22.41
C GLY A 31 2.04 -5.16 22.57
N THR A 32 2.09 -6.05 21.58
CA THR A 32 3.05 -7.15 21.51
C THR A 32 3.52 -7.31 20.08
N VAL A 33 4.83 -7.43 19.88
CA VAL A 33 5.46 -7.67 18.59
C VAL A 33 6.12 -9.03 18.60
N SER A 34 5.87 -9.83 17.56
CA SER A 34 6.59 -11.08 17.30
C SER A 34 7.85 -10.77 16.49
N LEU A 35 9.00 -11.11 17.07
CA LEU A 35 10.30 -10.99 16.41
C LEU A 35 10.51 -12.12 15.41
N ALA A 36 11.52 -11.97 14.55
CA ALA A 36 11.86 -12.96 13.52
C ALA A 36 12.24 -14.34 14.08
N ASP A 37 12.73 -14.41 15.33
CA ASP A 37 13.03 -15.65 16.05
C ASP A 37 11.79 -16.29 16.72
N GLY A 38 10.60 -15.71 16.52
CA GLY A 38 9.34 -16.15 17.11
C GLY A 38 9.12 -15.67 18.54
N LYS A 39 10.05 -14.93 19.14
CA LYS A 39 9.88 -14.37 20.48
C LYS A 39 8.92 -13.19 20.45
N ASN A 40 8.02 -13.15 21.43
CA ASN A 40 7.15 -12.00 21.67
C ASN A 40 7.79 -11.00 22.62
N VAL A 41 7.69 -9.72 22.28
CA VAL A 41 8.16 -8.59 23.10
C VAL A 41 6.99 -7.64 23.34
N SER A 42 6.75 -7.30 24.61
CA SER A 42 5.79 -6.26 24.98
C SER A 42 6.30 -4.90 24.54
N THR A 43 5.41 -4.08 23.98
CA THR A 43 5.73 -2.74 23.48
C THR A 43 4.59 -1.77 23.78
N LYS A 44 4.79 -0.49 23.47
CA LYS A 44 3.70 0.49 23.37
C LYS A 44 3.32 0.66 21.91
N SER A 45 2.03 0.60 21.64
CA SER A 45 1.45 0.91 20.34
C SER A 45 0.90 2.33 20.37
N TYR A 46 1.09 3.04 19.26
CA TYR A 46 0.71 4.44 19.09
C TYR A 46 -0.18 4.58 17.86
N GLY A 47 -1.21 5.40 17.97
CA GLY A 47 -2.08 5.77 16.85
C GLY A 47 -2.49 7.24 16.93
N TYR A 48 -2.36 7.96 15.82
CA TYR A 48 -2.83 9.33 15.71
C TYR A 48 -3.41 9.58 14.31
N GLU A 49 -4.62 10.11 14.26
CA GLU A 49 -5.27 10.54 13.03
C GLU A 49 -5.65 12.01 13.12
N TYR A 50 -5.45 12.74 12.03
CA TYR A 50 -5.96 14.09 11.87
C TYR A 50 -6.25 14.37 10.40
N VAL A 51 -7.11 15.35 10.14
CA VAL A 51 -7.45 15.80 8.79
C VAL A 51 -6.80 17.15 8.54
N LYS A 52 -6.13 17.29 7.39
CA LYS A 52 -5.57 18.55 6.90
C LYS A 52 -5.97 18.74 5.45
N ASP A 53 -6.62 19.85 5.14
CA ASP A 53 -7.05 20.20 3.77
C ASP A 53 -7.87 19.08 3.07
N GLY A 54 -8.69 18.37 3.86
CA GLY A 54 -9.50 17.24 3.39
C GLY A 54 -8.74 15.91 3.21
N VAL A 55 -7.43 15.89 3.45
CA VAL A 55 -6.61 14.67 3.47
C VAL A 55 -6.58 14.12 4.89
N SER A 56 -6.99 12.86 5.08
CA SER A 56 -6.76 12.16 6.36
C SER A 56 -5.31 11.69 6.42
N ILE A 57 -4.63 12.04 7.51
CA ILE A 57 -3.27 11.60 7.82
C ILE A 57 -3.36 10.71 9.05
N TYR A 58 -3.04 9.43 8.86
CA TYR A 58 -2.99 8.45 9.94
C TYR A 58 -1.56 7.98 10.13
N THR A 59 -1.05 8.06 11.36
CA THR A 59 0.25 7.51 11.74
C THR A 59 0.08 6.51 12.86
N SER A 60 0.67 5.32 12.72
CA SER A 60 0.59 4.27 13.74
C SER A 60 1.85 3.42 13.77
N GLY A 61 2.04 2.67 14.84
CA GLY A 61 3.16 1.74 14.98
C GLY A 61 3.60 1.57 16.41
N ASP A 62 4.83 1.12 16.60
CA ASP A 62 5.37 0.76 17.90
C ASP A 62 6.89 0.94 17.99
N ASP A 63 7.42 0.86 19.21
CA ASP A 63 8.84 1.15 19.51
C ASP A 63 9.82 0.07 19.04
N VAL A 64 9.33 -1.06 18.55
CA VAL A 64 10.13 -2.21 18.09
C VAL A 64 10.11 -2.27 16.56
N SER A 65 8.93 -2.26 15.95
CA SER A 65 8.76 -2.42 14.50
C SER A 65 8.95 -1.11 13.73
N GLY A 66 8.74 0.03 14.38
CA GLY A 66 8.70 1.35 13.77
C GLY A 66 7.28 1.79 13.46
N PHE A 67 7.14 2.70 12.50
CA PHE A 67 5.88 3.42 12.24
C PHE A 67 5.49 3.38 10.77
N VAL A 68 4.20 3.51 10.51
CA VAL A 68 3.61 3.75 9.19
C VAL A 68 2.79 5.03 9.23
N GLN A 69 2.90 5.82 8.17
CA GLN A 69 2.04 6.96 7.92
C GLN A 69 1.34 6.78 6.57
N THR A 70 0.04 7.06 6.55
CA THR A 70 -0.75 7.09 5.32
C THR A 70 -1.37 8.46 5.12
N GLU A 71 -1.38 8.92 3.88
CA GLU A 71 -2.04 10.15 3.45
C GLU A 71 -3.17 9.78 2.49
N THR A 72 -4.41 9.99 2.96
CA THR A 72 -5.64 9.56 2.30
C THR A 72 -6.44 10.76 1.82
N ALA A 73 -6.24 11.14 0.56
CA ALA A 73 -7.09 12.12 -0.12
C ALA A 73 -8.52 11.58 -0.29
N PRO A 74 -9.56 12.42 -0.44
CA PRO A 74 -10.91 11.95 -0.71
C PRO A 74 -11.02 11.28 -2.10
N LEU A 75 -12.13 10.59 -2.36
CA LEU A 75 -12.46 10.13 -3.71
C LEU A 75 -12.50 11.33 -4.68
N PRO A 76 -12.14 11.14 -5.97
CA PRO A 76 -11.92 9.87 -6.68
C PRO A 76 -10.50 9.29 -6.58
N GLN A 77 -9.62 9.85 -5.74
CA GLN A 77 -8.27 9.32 -5.57
C GLN A 77 -8.34 7.91 -4.97
N MET A 78 -7.84 6.89 -5.67
CA MET A 78 -7.93 5.48 -5.24
C MET A 78 -6.66 4.97 -4.55
N PHE A 79 -5.59 5.74 -4.62
CA PHE A 79 -4.30 5.42 -4.03
C PHE A 79 -4.02 6.32 -2.83
N VAL A 80 -3.38 5.76 -1.82
CA VAL A 80 -2.84 6.47 -0.66
C VAL A 80 -1.33 6.52 -0.80
N GLU A 81 -0.73 7.62 -0.36
CA GLU A 81 0.71 7.62 -0.11
C GLU A 81 0.97 6.89 1.20
N VAL A 82 1.96 6.00 1.20
CA VAL A 82 2.38 5.24 2.37
C VAL A 82 3.85 5.50 2.61
N LYS A 83 4.20 5.82 3.85
CA LYS A 83 5.57 6.00 4.32
C LYS A 83 5.79 5.08 5.52
N TRP A 84 6.79 4.23 5.44
CA TRP A 84 7.24 3.39 6.55
C TRP A 84 8.50 4.01 7.16
N TYR A 85 8.63 3.93 8.47
CA TYR A 85 9.72 4.51 9.23
C TYR A 85 10.31 3.47 10.19
N TYR A 86 11.62 3.53 10.40
CA TYR A 86 12.29 2.85 11.50
C TYR A 86 11.84 3.42 12.86
N PRO A 87 12.09 2.73 13.99
CA PRO A 87 11.71 3.20 15.33
C PRO A 87 12.24 4.59 15.70
N ASP A 88 13.34 5.03 15.11
CA ASP A 88 13.92 6.36 15.33
C ASP A 88 13.30 7.46 14.43
N GLY A 89 12.32 7.09 13.61
CA GLY A 89 11.63 7.95 12.65
C GLY A 89 12.33 8.09 11.29
N THR A 90 13.47 7.45 11.06
CA THR A 90 14.14 7.48 9.75
C THR A 90 13.27 6.78 8.71
N LEU A 91 13.07 7.40 7.54
CA LEU A 91 12.28 6.81 6.47
C LEU A 91 12.89 5.48 6.03
N LYS A 92 12.05 4.45 5.97
CA LYS A 92 12.37 3.08 5.56
C LYS A 92 11.90 2.80 4.16
N SER A 93 10.68 3.21 3.81
CA SER A 93 10.20 3.14 2.44
C SER A 93 9.07 4.12 2.19
N LYS A 94 8.84 4.43 0.92
CA LYS A 94 7.66 5.19 0.48
C LYS A 94 7.18 4.79 -0.90
N GLY A 95 5.87 4.91 -1.11
CA GLY A 95 5.23 4.70 -2.40
C GLY A 95 3.71 4.85 -2.32
N ALA A 96 3.04 4.54 -3.42
CA ALA A 96 1.58 4.56 -3.50
C ALA A 96 1.01 3.16 -3.28
N SER A 97 -0.10 3.07 -2.56
CA SER A 97 -0.82 1.82 -2.29
C SER A 97 -2.32 1.97 -2.54
N PHE A 98 -2.98 0.92 -3.02
CA PHE A 98 -4.41 0.95 -3.27
C PHE A 98 -5.22 0.90 -1.97
N LYS A 99 -6.20 1.80 -1.82
CA LYS A 99 -6.95 2.00 -0.56
C LYS A 99 -7.59 0.75 0.06
N LYS A 100 -8.10 -0.18 -0.75
CA LYS A 100 -8.90 -1.33 -0.25
C LYS A 100 -8.06 -2.57 0.08
N ASP A 101 -7.02 -2.86 -0.70
CA ASP A 101 -6.25 -4.11 -0.60
C ASP A 101 -4.75 -3.91 -0.51
N SER A 102 -4.34 -2.66 -0.36
CA SER A 102 -2.97 -2.25 -0.10
C SER A 102 -1.93 -2.70 -1.15
N PHE A 103 -2.34 -3.06 -2.37
CA PHE A 103 -1.35 -3.40 -3.41
C PHE A 103 -0.51 -2.16 -3.75
N GLU A 104 0.79 -2.38 -3.92
CA GLU A 104 1.76 -1.35 -4.22
C GLU A 104 1.68 -0.94 -5.70
N LYS A 105 1.61 0.36 -5.99
CA LYS A 105 1.59 0.94 -7.34
C LYS A 105 2.81 1.83 -7.59
N GLY A 106 3.28 1.83 -8.84
CA GLY A 106 4.33 2.70 -9.33
C GLY A 106 5.68 2.43 -8.65
N THR A 107 6.52 3.45 -8.58
CA THR A 107 7.86 3.34 -8.00
C THR A 107 7.81 3.40 -6.48
N TRP A 108 8.31 2.35 -5.83
CA TRP A 108 8.60 2.31 -4.41
C TRP A 108 10.08 2.56 -4.15
N THR A 109 10.37 3.40 -3.17
CA THR A 109 11.74 3.72 -2.77
C THR A 109 12.01 3.15 -1.38
N TYR A 110 13.16 2.54 -1.18
CA TYR A 110 13.58 1.89 0.06
C TYR A 110 14.91 2.45 0.53
N TYR A 111 15.03 2.64 1.84
CA TYR A 111 16.18 3.26 2.49
C TYR A 111 16.67 2.37 3.63
N ASP A 112 17.98 2.42 3.89
CA ASP A 112 18.57 1.75 5.04
C ASP A 112 18.27 2.49 6.36
N ALA A 113 18.64 1.89 7.49
CA ALA A 113 18.42 2.48 8.82
C ALA A 113 19.19 3.79 9.07
N SER A 114 20.19 4.11 8.24
CA SER A 114 20.91 5.39 8.26
C SER A 114 20.26 6.44 7.35
N GLY A 115 19.21 6.07 6.62
CA GLY A 115 18.50 6.90 5.67
C GLY A 115 19.14 6.94 4.28
N ASN A 116 20.12 6.10 3.96
CA ASN A 116 20.66 6.06 2.60
C ASN A 116 19.73 5.29 1.67
N LEU A 117 19.62 5.74 0.42
CA LEU A 117 18.86 5.03 -0.61
C LEU A 117 19.47 3.64 -0.82
N GLU A 118 18.68 2.59 -0.58
CA GLU A 118 19.07 1.21 -0.83
C GLU A 118 18.66 0.77 -2.24
N LYS A 119 17.39 1.01 -2.60
CA LYS A 119 16.85 0.66 -3.93
C LYS A 119 15.58 1.43 -4.28
N THR A 120 15.26 1.41 -5.57
CA THR A 120 13.95 1.77 -6.13
C THR A 120 13.39 0.59 -6.91
N GLU A 121 12.09 0.36 -6.83
CA GLU A 121 11.42 -0.77 -7.49
C GLU A 121 10.15 -0.28 -8.17
N ASP A 122 10.02 -0.50 -9.48
CA ASP A 122 8.78 -0.22 -10.20
C ASP A 122 7.81 -1.40 -10.05
N LYS A 123 6.79 -1.22 -9.21
CA LYS A 123 5.76 -2.22 -8.92
C LYS A 123 4.80 -2.42 -10.08
N ASP A 124 4.76 -1.49 -11.04
CA ASP A 124 3.95 -1.59 -12.24
C ASP A 124 4.70 -2.27 -13.41
N ALA A 125 6.01 -2.55 -13.27
CA ALA A 125 6.82 -3.14 -14.35
C ALA A 125 6.22 -4.43 -14.94
N PRO A 126 5.69 -5.40 -14.16
CA PRO A 126 5.05 -6.58 -14.73
C PRO A 126 3.70 -6.29 -15.41
N TYR A 127 3.06 -5.15 -15.09
CA TYR A 127 1.68 -4.83 -15.44
C TYR A 127 1.56 -3.88 -16.65
N GLN A 128 2.67 -3.51 -17.30
CA GLN A 128 2.69 -2.47 -18.34
C GLN A 128 1.77 -2.76 -19.55
N ALA A 129 1.59 -4.03 -19.93
CA ALA A 129 0.70 -4.39 -21.04
C ALA A 129 -0.79 -4.16 -20.70
N PHE A 130 -1.14 -4.30 -19.43
CA PHE A 130 -2.49 -4.09 -18.91
C PHE A 130 -2.44 -3.35 -17.57
N PRO A 131 -2.20 -2.02 -17.58
CA PRO A 131 -2.06 -1.25 -16.37
C PRO A 131 -3.42 -1.04 -15.69
N TRP A 132 -3.41 -0.45 -14.49
CA TRP A 132 -4.61 -0.22 -13.68
C TRP A 132 -5.70 0.53 -14.45
N GLU A 133 -5.31 1.49 -15.30
CA GLU A 133 -6.22 2.31 -16.08
C GLU A 133 -7.07 1.45 -17.04
N LYS A 134 -6.51 0.38 -17.61
CA LYS A 134 -7.27 -0.58 -18.42
C LYS A 134 -8.17 -1.49 -17.57
N VAL A 135 -7.78 -1.78 -16.33
CA VAL A 135 -8.65 -2.49 -15.38
C VAL A 135 -9.90 -1.67 -15.09
N LEU A 136 -9.76 -0.34 -14.92
CA LEU A 136 -10.90 0.56 -14.72
C LEU A 136 -11.87 0.54 -15.91
N GLU A 137 -11.37 0.40 -17.14
CA GLU A 137 -12.22 0.24 -18.33
C GLU A 137 -13.05 -1.06 -18.29
N VAL A 138 -12.43 -2.18 -17.89
CA VAL A 138 -13.14 -3.46 -17.72
C VAL A 138 -14.22 -3.36 -16.63
N LEU A 139 -13.90 -2.74 -15.49
CA LEU A 139 -14.86 -2.52 -14.40
C LEU A 139 -16.04 -1.67 -14.87
N LYS A 140 -15.77 -0.59 -15.61
CA LYS A 140 -16.79 0.27 -16.20
C LYS A 140 -17.67 -0.48 -17.20
N GLN A 141 -17.10 -1.28 -18.10
CA GLN A 141 -17.85 -2.09 -19.07
C GLN A 141 -18.77 -3.12 -18.39
N LYS A 142 -18.35 -3.64 -17.24
CA LYS A 142 -19.13 -4.56 -16.41
C LYS A 142 -20.10 -3.86 -15.45
N ASN A 143 -20.18 -2.52 -15.48
CA ASN A 143 -20.98 -1.71 -14.57
C ASN A 143 -20.69 -2.01 -13.08
N ILE A 144 -19.41 -2.19 -12.75
CA ILE A 144 -18.93 -2.41 -11.38
C ILE A 144 -18.42 -1.07 -10.85
N SER A 145 -19.04 -0.56 -9.79
CA SER A 145 -18.59 0.65 -9.12
C SER A 145 -17.43 0.38 -8.15
N TYR A 146 -16.71 1.43 -7.77
CA TYR A 146 -15.61 1.31 -6.79
C TYR A 146 -16.10 0.75 -5.45
N GLU A 147 -17.30 1.14 -5.02
CA GLU A 147 -17.92 0.72 -3.75
C GLU A 147 -18.18 -0.79 -3.71
N GLN A 148 -18.48 -1.39 -4.87
CA GLN A 148 -18.74 -2.83 -4.98
C GLN A 148 -17.47 -3.68 -4.89
N ILE A 149 -16.30 -3.12 -5.20
CA ILE A 149 -15.03 -3.85 -5.16
C ILE A 149 -14.71 -4.25 -3.71
N GLU A 150 -14.49 -5.54 -3.46
CA GLU A 150 -14.05 -6.05 -2.17
C GLU A 150 -12.57 -6.46 -2.20
N HIS A 151 -12.05 -6.83 -3.38
CA HIS A 151 -10.64 -7.18 -3.53
C HIS A 151 -10.06 -6.77 -4.88
N VAL A 152 -8.84 -6.22 -4.87
CA VAL A 152 -7.95 -6.05 -6.02
C VAL A 152 -6.57 -6.61 -5.68
N GLY A 153 -6.27 -7.77 -6.24
CA GLY A 153 -4.99 -8.45 -6.12
C GLY A 153 -4.14 -8.33 -7.39
N ARG A 154 -2.83 -8.44 -7.20
CA ARG A 154 -1.81 -8.51 -8.26
C ARG A 154 -0.99 -9.76 -8.07
N VAL A 155 -0.84 -10.56 -9.12
CA VAL A 155 0.05 -11.74 -9.13
C VAL A 155 0.96 -11.65 -10.33
N SER A 156 2.25 -11.96 -10.15
CA SER A 156 3.22 -12.10 -11.23
C SER A 156 4.21 -13.20 -10.87
N ASP A 157 3.99 -14.39 -11.39
CA ASP A 157 4.80 -15.58 -11.11
C ASP A 157 5.00 -16.45 -12.36
N ALA A 158 5.49 -17.67 -12.19
CA ALA A 158 5.73 -18.61 -13.29
C ALA A 158 4.46 -18.99 -14.08
N LYS A 159 3.27 -18.82 -13.51
CA LYS A 159 1.98 -19.10 -14.16
C LYS A 159 1.47 -17.91 -14.97
N GLY A 160 2.03 -16.72 -14.77
CA GLY A 160 1.71 -15.52 -15.51
C GLY A 160 1.50 -14.30 -14.62
N THR A 161 1.04 -13.22 -15.25
CA THR A 161 0.76 -11.95 -14.59
C THR A 161 -0.72 -11.63 -14.69
N PHE A 162 -1.36 -11.41 -13.55
CA PHE A 162 -2.81 -11.28 -13.45
C PHE A 162 -3.21 -10.14 -12.51
N TRP A 163 -4.31 -9.50 -12.87
CA TRP A 163 -5.15 -8.78 -11.92
C TRP A 163 -6.22 -9.72 -11.40
N ASN A 164 -6.49 -9.71 -10.10
CA ASN A 164 -7.58 -10.46 -9.49
C ASN A 164 -8.57 -9.48 -8.89
N ILE A 165 -9.83 -9.57 -9.32
CA ILE A 165 -10.90 -8.68 -8.88
C ILE A 165 -11.96 -9.51 -8.18
N ALA A 166 -12.40 -9.06 -7.00
CA ALA A 166 -13.63 -9.52 -6.39
C ALA A 166 -14.54 -8.33 -6.09
N TYR A 167 -15.85 -8.52 -6.28
CA TYR A 167 -16.84 -7.49 -6.05
C TYR A 167 -18.19 -8.08 -5.60
N MET A 168 -18.94 -7.29 -4.84
CA MET A 168 -20.31 -7.61 -4.43
C MET A 168 -21.33 -7.12 -5.46
N LYS A 169 -22.20 -8.02 -5.90
CA LYS A 169 -23.40 -7.69 -6.67
C LYS A 169 -24.53 -7.26 -5.73
N ASP A 170 -24.68 -7.99 -4.62
CA ASP A 170 -25.63 -7.69 -3.55
C ASP A 170 -24.95 -7.93 -2.20
N LYS A 171 -24.57 -6.84 -1.55
CA LYS A 171 -23.86 -6.87 -0.27
C LYS A 171 -24.74 -7.42 0.86
N ALA A 172 -26.06 -7.19 0.81
CA ALA A 172 -26.99 -7.67 1.83
C ALA A 172 -27.20 -9.19 1.75
N LYS A 173 -27.06 -9.77 0.56
CA LYS A 173 -27.19 -11.22 0.35
C LYS A 173 -25.86 -11.97 0.33
N HIS A 174 -24.74 -11.29 0.61
CA HIS A 174 -23.41 -11.89 0.51
C HIS A 174 -23.11 -12.52 -0.87
N MET A 175 -23.73 -11.97 -1.93
CA MET A 175 -23.56 -12.44 -3.31
C MET A 175 -22.57 -11.56 -4.07
N GLY A 176 -21.48 -12.16 -4.51
CA GLY A 176 -20.45 -11.52 -5.31
C GLY A 176 -20.00 -12.35 -6.50
N GLU A 177 -18.99 -11.83 -7.19
CA GLU A 177 -18.27 -12.55 -8.22
C GLU A 177 -16.80 -12.16 -8.14
N SER A 178 -15.94 -13.08 -8.55
CA SER A 178 -14.52 -12.81 -8.77
C SER A 178 -14.13 -13.20 -10.18
N PHE A 179 -13.11 -12.52 -10.71
CA PHE A 179 -12.50 -12.85 -11.99
C PHE A 179 -11.05 -12.41 -11.99
N SER A 180 -10.27 -12.97 -12.91
CA SER A 180 -8.91 -12.51 -13.19
C SER A 180 -8.86 -11.84 -14.56
N ILE A 181 -7.91 -10.92 -14.75
CA ILE A 181 -7.55 -10.36 -16.05
C ILE A 181 -6.12 -10.77 -16.34
N ASP A 182 -5.91 -11.51 -17.42
CA ASP A 182 -4.57 -11.83 -17.92
C ASP A 182 -3.91 -10.56 -18.48
N VAL A 183 -2.76 -10.18 -17.93
CA VAL A 183 -2.09 -8.92 -18.28
C VAL A 183 -1.56 -8.92 -19.73
N LYS A 184 -1.21 -10.09 -20.26
CA LYS A 184 -0.65 -10.20 -21.61
C LYS A 184 -1.73 -10.01 -22.68
N THR A 185 -2.92 -10.54 -22.44
CA THR A 185 -4.00 -10.60 -23.43
C THR A 185 -5.14 -9.61 -23.14
N GLY A 186 -5.26 -9.13 -21.91
CA GLY A 186 -6.38 -8.34 -21.42
C GLY A 186 -7.69 -9.12 -21.29
N GLN A 187 -7.66 -10.45 -21.43
CA GLN A 187 -8.86 -11.27 -21.36
C GLN A 187 -9.31 -11.48 -19.91
N VAL A 188 -10.61 -11.36 -19.69
CA VAL A 188 -11.26 -11.76 -18.43
C VAL A 188 -11.36 -13.28 -18.41
N ILE A 189 -10.79 -13.90 -17.38
CA ILE A 189 -10.73 -15.34 -17.17
C ILE A 189 -11.13 -15.69 -15.73
N ASN A 190 -11.31 -16.98 -15.44
CA ASN A 190 -11.56 -17.49 -14.09
C ASN A 190 -12.76 -16.84 -13.36
N VAL A 191 -13.83 -16.51 -14.10
CA VAL A 191 -15.05 -15.93 -13.52
C VAL A 191 -15.71 -16.95 -12.60
N LYS A 192 -15.91 -16.60 -11.32
CA LYS A 192 -16.49 -17.48 -10.31
C LYS A 192 -17.48 -16.70 -9.44
N PRO A 193 -18.65 -17.28 -9.09
CA PRO A 193 -19.49 -16.71 -8.05
C PRO A 193 -18.70 -16.68 -6.73
N MET A 194 -18.86 -15.59 -5.99
CA MET A 194 -18.39 -15.48 -4.62
C MET A 194 -19.60 -15.60 -3.72
N ASP A 195 -19.60 -16.63 -2.89
CA ASP A 195 -20.51 -16.77 -1.76
C ASP A 195 -19.66 -16.54 -0.52
N LEU A 196 -19.96 -15.49 0.26
CA LEU A 196 -19.19 -15.18 1.47
C LEU A 196 -19.72 -15.91 2.71
N THR A 197 -20.76 -16.76 2.59
CA THR A 197 -21.23 -17.57 3.72
C THR A 197 -20.17 -18.54 4.25
N ILE A 198 -19.23 -18.96 3.41
CA ILE A 198 -18.05 -19.79 3.78
C ILE A 198 -17.01 -19.11 4.69
N TRP A 199 -17.13 -17.81 4.97
CA TRP A 199 -16.24 -17.09 5.90
C TRP A 199 -16.93 -16.75 7.23
N LEU A 200 -18.16 -17.21 7.43
CA LEU A 200 -18.97 -17.00 8.65
C LEU A 200 -19.06 -18.26 9.53
N ASP A 201 -18.28 -19.30 9.21
CA ASP A 201 -18.20 -20.58 9.93
C ASP A 201 -16.93 -20.68 10.78
#